data_AF-A0A952HE67-F1
#
_entry.id   AF-A0A952HE67-F1
#
_cell.length_a   1.000
_cell.length_b   1.000
_cell.length_c   1.000
_cell.angle_alpha   90.00
_cell.angle_beta   90.00
_cell.angle_gamma   90.00
#
_symmetry.space_group_name_H-M   'P 1'
#
loop_
_entity.id
_entity.type
_entity.pdbx_description
1 polymer ?
#
loop_
_entity_poly.entity_id
_entity_poly.type
_entity_poly.pdbx_seq_one_letter_code
_entity_poly.pdbx_strand_id
1 'polypeptide(L)'
;FTSGKIGIQPYPASLLSSTTGFDVGVGGLPGINGGESTFVGGDGIGVSKDSKKAAQAWSFLSWMMSKSAQVDVLAKDGDVVSRSDLANNQYSQKDPRVVAVNTVAGKGDTPVSLNFQQAYNAANSPWLTLVRNAVFGDGTSVKKDNEGITAVLAQ
;
A
#
# COMPACT_ATOMS: atom_id res chain seq x y z
N PHE A 1 4.38 -7.64 -15.56
CA PHE A 1 5.63 -6.91 -15.29
C PHE A 1 6.82 -7.85 -15.14
N THR A 2 6.88 -8.71 -14.12
CA THR A 2 7.99 -9.68 -13.93
C THR A 2 8.30 -10.60 -15.12
N SER A 3 7.34 -10.80 -16.04
CA SER A 3 7.57 -11.49 -17.32
C SER A 3 8.27 -10.66 -18.40
N GLY A 4 8.70 -9.42 -18.11
CA GLY A 4 9.35 -8.51 -19.06
C GLY A 4 8.41 -7.88 -20.10
N LYS A 5 7.09 -8.05 -19.97
CA LYS A 5 6.10 -7.61 -20.99
C LYS A 5 5.45 -6.24 -20.73
N ILE A 6 5.67 -5.64 -19.57
CA ILE A 6 5.03 -4.37 -19.17
C ILE A 6 6.13 -3.37 -18.88
N GLY A 7 6.12 -2.22 -19.56
CA GLY A 7 7.15 -1.18 -19.38
C GLY A 7 6.98 -0.36 -18.09
N ILE A 8 5.75 0.01 -17.75
CA ILE A 8 5.42 0.80 -16.56
C ILE A 8 4.05 0.40 -16.01
N GLN A 9 3.91 0.31 -14.69
CA GLN A 9 2.64 0.09 -13.99
C GLN A 9 2.75 0.52 -12.52
N PRO A 10 1.62 0.84 -11.85
CA PRO A 10 1.56 0.82 -10.39
C PRO A 10 1.98 -0.56 -9.86
N TYR A 11 2.74 -0.59 -8.77
CA TYR A 11 3.30 -1.85 -8.25
C TYR A 11 3.44 -1.86 -6.72
N PRO A 12 3.19 -3.00 -6.05
CA PRO A 12 3.38 -3.09 -4.60
C PRO A 12 4.86 -2.99 -4.22
N ALA A 13 5.17 -2.10 -3.27
CA ALA A 13 6.52 -1.95 -2.72
C ALA A 13 7.08 -3.25 -2.12
N SER A 14 6.22 -4.06 -1.48
CA SER A 14 6.59 -5.34 -0.87
C SER A 14 7.06 -6.41 -1.86
N LEU A 15 6.85 -6.20 -3.17
CA LEU A 15 7.34 -7.11 -4.21
C LEU A 15 8.67 -6.65 -4.83
N LEU A 16 9.19 -5.48 -4.44
CA LEU A 16 10.40 -4.89 -5.02
C LEU A 16 11.62 -5.81 -4.87
N SER A 17 11.85 -6.37 -3.68
CA SER A 17 12.98 -7.27 -3.39
C SER A 17 12.97 -8.53 -4.27
N SER A 18 11.78 -9.01 -4.65
CA SER A 18 11.59 -10.17 -5.53
C SER A 18 11.55 -9.82 -7.02
N THR A 19 11.52 -8.52 -7.38
CA THR A 19 11.48 -8.07 -8.77
C THR A 19 12.89 -8.03 -9.34
N THR A 20 13.28 -9.13 -9.98
CA THR A 20 14.63 -9.35 -10.52
C THR A 20 14.58 -9.74 -12.01
N GLY A 21 15.74 -9.77 -12.67
CA GLY A 21 15.88 -10.21 -14.07
C GLY A 21 15.87 -9.09 -15.11
N PHE A 22 15.71 -7.83 -14.70
CA PHE A 22 15.83 -6.64 -15.55
C PHE A 22 16.06 -5.40 -14.68
N ASP A 23 16.46 -4.29 -15.30
CA ASP A 23 16.64 -3.01 -14.61
C ASP A 23 15.28 -2.38 -14.29
N VAL A 24 15.09 -1.99 -13.02
CA VAL A 24 13.82 -1.46 -12.51
C VAL A 24 14.04 -0.07 -11.93
N GLY A 25 13.34 0.93 -12.46
CA GLY A 25 13.16 2.23 -11.82
C GLY A 25 11.92 2.26 -10.93
N VAL A 26 11.93 3.07 -9.87
CA VAL A 26 10.78 3.32 -8.99
C VAL A 26 10.60 4.82 -8.79
N GLY A 27 9.35 5.27 -8.75
CA GLY A 27 8.95 6.64 -8.45
C GLY A 27 7.55 6.69 -7.86
N GLY A 28 7.15 7.85 -7.34
CA GLY A 28 5.80 8.02 -6.82
C GLY A 28 4.73 8.02 -7.91
N LEU A 29 3.48 7.76 -7.51
CA LEU A 29 2.36 7.80 -8.45
C LEU A 29 2.10 9.26 -8.83
N PRO A 30 2.21 9.64 -10.12
CA PRO A 30 2.12 11.03 -10.52
C PRO A 30 0.67 11.53 -10.51
N GLY A 31 0.49 12.79 -10.12
CA GLY A 31 -0.77 13.50 -10.29
C GLY A 31 -0.94 14.04 -11.72
N ILE A 32 -2.19 14.23 -12.16
CA ILE A 32 -2.50 14.77 -13.51
C ILE A 32 -1.92 16.17 -13.75
N ASN A 33 -1.75 16.96 -12.68
CA ASN A 33 -1.21 18.32 -12.71
C ASN A 33 0.21 18.40 -12.12
N GLY A 34 0.92 17.26 -12.08
CA GLY A 34 2.19 17.11 -11.39
C GLY A 34 2.03 16.70 -9.92
N GLY A 35 3.16 16.67 -9.21
CA GLY A 35 3.25 16.09 -7.86
C GLY A 35 3.25 14.56 -7.87
N GLU A 36 3.42 13.98 -6.69
CA GLU A 36 3.44 12.53 -6.49
C GLU A 36 2.77 12.16 -5.16
N SER A 37 2.18 10.97 -5.11
CA SER A 37 1.61 10.36 -3.90
C SER A 37 1.73 8.83 -3.97
N THR A 38 1.19 8.14 -2.97
CA THR A 38 1.03 6.69 -2.96
C THR A 38 -0.15 6.27 -2.08
N PHE A 39 -0.66 5.06 -2.30
CA PHE A 39 -1.57 4.40 -1.38
C PHE A 39 -0.72 3.74 -0.27
N VAL A 40 -0.83 4.26 0.96
CA VAL A 40 -0.16 3.68 2.13
C VAL A 40 -1.01 2.51 2.64
N GLY A 41 -0.69 1.31 2.15
CA GLY A 41 -1.38 0.07 2.50
C GLY A 41 -0.62 -0.80 3.50
N GLY A 42 -0.76 -2.12 3.34
CA GLY A 42 -0.20 -3.12 4.24
C GLY A 42 -1.20 -3.57 5.31
N ASP A 43 -0.70 -4.31 6.30
CA ASP A 43 -1.52 -4.90 7.35
C ASP A 43 -1.31 -4.17 8.68
N GLY A 44 -2.42 -3.79 9.32
CA GLY A 44 -2.45 -3.46 10.74
C GLY A 44 -2.56 -4.75 11.58
N ILE A 45 -1.88 -4.80 12.71
CA ILE A 45 -1.92 -5.96 13.61
C ILE A 45 -2.51 -5.52 14.96
N GLY A 46 -3.53 -6.25 15.42
CA GLY A 46 -4.23 -5.99 16.68
C GLY A 46 -4.35 -7.22 17.57
N VAL A 47 -4.62 -7.01 18.85
CA VAL A 47 -4.93 -8.08 19.80
C VAL A 47 -6.44 -8.34 19.77
N SER A 48 -6.85 -9.56 19.41
CA SER A 48 -8.27 -9.94 19.43
C SER A 48 -8.89 -9.79 20.82
N LYS A 49 -10.15 -9.34 20.88
CA LYS A 49 -10.96 -9.24 22.11
C LYS A 49 -11.07 -10.55 22.87
N ASP A 50 -10.90 -11.68 22.19
CA ASP A 50 -11.04 -13.02 22.77
C ASP A 50 -9.70 -13.62 23.24
N SER A 51 -8.58 -12.92 23.03
CA SER A 51 -7.25 -13.39 23.40
C SER A 51 -7.11 -13.64 24.91
N LYS A 52 -6.61 -14.83 25.26
CA LYS A 52 -6.22 -15.17 26.64
C LYS A 52 -4.74 -14.88 26.95
N LYS A 53 -4.04 -14.25 26.01
CA LYS A 53 -2.60 -13.94 26.06
C LYS A 53 -2.33 -12.48 25.65
N ALA A 54 -3.22 -11.57 26.04
CA ALA A 54 -3.17 -10.17 25.62
C ALA A 54 -1.85 -9.48 25.98
N ALA A 55 -1.30 -9.74 27.19
CA ALA A 55 -0.03 -9.17 27.61
C ALA A 55 1.17 -9.65 26.76
N GLN A 56 1.21 -10.95 26.43
CA GLN A 56 2.26 -11.50 25.57
C GLN A 56 2.13 -10.98 24.14
N ALA A 57 0.91 -10.91 23.61
CA ALA A 57 0.65 -10.32 22.29
C ALA A 57 1.08 -8.85 22.25
N TRP A 58 0.78 -8.06 23.29
CA TRP A 58 1.23 -6.67 23.39
C TRP A 58 2.75 -6.54 23.45
N SER A 59 3.43 -7.45 24.15
CA SER A 59 4.90 -7.50 24.16
C SER A 59 5.47 -7.71 22.76
N PHE A 60 4.87 -8.60 21.96
CA PHE A 60 5.25 -8.80 20.56
C PHE A 60 4.98 -7.57 19.69
N LEU A 61 3.80 -6.95 19.80
CA LEU A 61 3.47 -5.71 19.07
C LEU A 61 4.45 -4.58 19.40
N SER A 62 4.81 -4.44 20.68
CA SER A 62 5.79 -3.46 21.14
C SER A 62 7.17 -3.73 20.56
N TRP A 63 7.59 -5.00 20.52
CA TRP A 63 8.85 -5.39 19.88
C TRP A 63 8.85 -5.11 18.38
N MET A 64 7.76 -5.36 17.66
CA MET A 64 7.66 -5.07 16.21
C MET A 64 7.87 -3.59 15.89
N MET A 65 7.53 -2.68 16.81
CA MET A 65 7.76 -1.24 16.64
C MET A 65 9.15 -0.78 17.08
N SER A 66 9.97 -1.69 17.61
CA SER A 66 11.35 -1.39 18.01
C SER A 66 12.26 -1.23 16.79
N LYS A 67 13.40 -0.54 16.99
CA LYS A 67 14.45 -0.48 15.98
C LYS A 67 14.96 -1.86 15.57
N SER A 68 15.04 -2.80 16.51
CA SER A 68 15.54 -4.16 16.22
C SER A 68 14.64 -4.87 15.21
N ALA A 69 13.32 -4.84 15.39
CA ALA A 69 12.41 -5.45 14.42
C ALA A 69 12.40 -4.67 13.09
N GLN A 70 12.26 -3.35 13.14
CA GLN A 70 12.12 -2.53 11.93
C GLN A 70 13.40 -2.53 11.08
N VAL A 71 14.57 -2.37 11.69
CA VAL A 71 15.83 -2.21 10.95
C VAL A 71 16.56 -3.54 10.81
N ASP A 72 16.70 -4.30 11.89
CA ASP A 72 17.56 -5.49 11.90
C ASP A 72 16.85 -6.77 11.41
N VAL A 73 15.52 -6.72 11.25
CA VAL A 73 14.73 -7.77 10.59
C VAL A 73 14.24 -7.27 9.22
N LEU A 74 13.31 -6.30 9.18
CA LEU A 74 12.66 -5.91 7.91
C LEU A 74 13.64 -5.24 6.93
N ALA A 75 14.23 -4.10 7.31
CA ALA A 75 15.10 -3.37 6.39
C ALA A 75 16.32 -4.21 5.96
N LYS A 76 16.85 -5.04 6.85
CA LYS A 76 17.95 -5.97 6.57
C LYS A 76 17.62 -6.97 5.46
N ASP A 77 16.36 -7.40 5.36
CA ASP A 77 15.86 -8.32 4.32
C ASP A 77 15.37 -7.60 3.05
N GLY A 78 15.59 -6.27 2.98
CA GLY A 78 15.20 -5.46 1.83
C GLY A 78 13.75 -4.99 1.84
N ASP A 79 13.02 -5.20 2.94
CA ASP A 79 11.66 -4.72 3.10
C ASP A 79 11.61 -3.23 3.50
N VAL A 80 10.45 -2.62 3.24
CA VAL A 80 10.11 -1.29 3.74
C VAL A 80 9.76 -1.35 5.22
N VAL A 81 10.11 -0.29 5.96
CA VAL A 81 9.81 -0.16 7.39
C VAL A 81 8.49 0.57 7.59
N SER A 82 7.75 0.24 8.66
CA SER A 82 6.50 0.92 9.02
C SER A 82 6.69 2.19 9.85
N ARG A 83 7.93 2.46 10.29
CA ARG A 83 8.31 3.65 11.05
C ARG A 83 9.07 4.65 10.19
N SER A 84 8.46 5.81 9.95
CA SER A 84 9.03 6.87 9.11
C SER A 84 10.38 7.40 9.63
N ASP A 85 10.57 7.45 10.95
CA ASP A 85 11.82 7.89 11.55
C ASP A 85 12.97 6.87 11.37
N LEU A 86 12.66 5.63 10.99
CA LEU A 86 13.62 4.57 10.69
C LEU A 86 13.78 4.31 9.18
N ALA A 87 13.06 5.05 8.34
CA ALA A 87 13.08 4.90 6.88
C ALA A 87 14.47 5.15 6.28
N ASN A 88 15.26 6.00 6.92
CA ASN A 88 16.65 6.24 6.56
C ASN A 88 17.59 5.41 7.46
N ASN A 89 17.99 4.22 6.98
CA ASN A 89 18.86 3.31 7.71
C ASN A 89 19.90 2.65 6.79
N GLN A 90 20.90 2.02 7.41
CA GLN A 90 22.06 1.41 6.74
C GLN A 90 21.72 0.30 5.72
N TYR A 91 20.53 -0.30 5.80
CA TYR A 91 20.09 -1.34 4.86
C TYR A 91 19.29 -0.73 3.72
N SER A 92 18.30 0.13 4.03
CA SER A 92 17.49 0.81 3.01
C SER A 92 18.32 1.72 2.10
N GLN A 93 19.40 2.34 2.61
CA GLN A 93 20.32 3.16 1.81
C GLN A 93 21.11 2.38 0.76
N LYS A 94 21.17 1.04 0.84
CA LYS A 94 21.88 0.21 -0.14
C LYS A 94 21.13 0.11 -1.48
N ASP A 95 19.84 0.38 -1.47
CA ASP A 95 19.01 0.36 -2.66
C ASP A 95 18.27 1.70 -2.82
N PRO A 96 18.65 2.55 -3.79
CA PRO A 96 17.99 3.84 -4.01
C PRO A 96 16.49 3.70 -4.30
N ARG A 97 16.03 2.53 -4.77
CA ARG A 97 14.61 2.25 -5.02
C ARG A 97 13.84 2.15 -3.70
N VAL A 98 14.42 1.52 -2.67
CA VAL A 98 13.82 1.45 -1.33
C VAL A 98 13.73 2.85 -0.71
N VAL A 99 14.77 3.68 -0.87
CA VAL A 99 14.75 5.08 -0.43
C VAL A 99 13.64 5.88 -1.13
N ALA A 100 13.47 5.68 -2.43
CA ALA A 100 12.42 6.34 -3.21
C ALA A 100 11.03 5.95 -2.71
N VAL A 101 10.77 4.65 -2.50
CA VAL A 101 9.52 4.15 -1.93
C VAL A 101 9.24 4.76 -0.56
N ASN A 102 10.23 4.72 0.34
CA ASN A 102 10.10 5.26 1.69
C ASN A 102 9.81 6.78 1.68
N THR A 103 10.41 7.52 0.75
CA THR A 103 10.18 8.97 0.59
C THR A 103 8.76 9.26 0.14
N VAL A 104 8.25 8.51 -0.85
CA VAL A 104 6.88 8.70 -1.36
C VAL A 104 5.85 8.24 -0.33
N ALA A 105 6.13 7.18 0.44
CA ALA A 105 5.26 6.72 1.52
C ALA A 105 4.94 7.82 2.54
N GLY A 106 5.90 8.72 2.83
CA GLY A 106 5.68 9.89 3.69
C GLY A 106 4.75 10.97 3.10
N LYS A 107 4.38 10.86 1.82
CA LYS A 107 3.46 11.77 1.09
C LYS A 107 2.12 11.12 0.74
N GLY A 108 1.96 9.84 1.07
CA GLY A 108 0.78 9.05 0.70
C GLY A 108 -0.33 9.11 1.74
N ASP A 109 -1.45 8.49 1.37
CA ASP A 109 -2.66 8.44 2.19
C ASP A 109 -3.12 6.99 2.39
N THR A 110 -3.72 6.73 3.55
CA THR A 110 -4.52 5.52 3.82
C THR A 110 -6.00 5.92 3.93
N PRO A 111 -6.86 5.54 2.98
CA PRO A 111 -8.28 5.82 3.11
C PRO A 111 -8.91 4.96 4.22
N VAL A 112 -9.80 5.56 5.00
CA VAL A 112 -10.45 4.92 6.14
C VAL A 112 -11.97 5.00 5.98
N SER A 113 -12.63 3.83 6.01
CA SER A 113 -14.09 3.72 6.08
C SER A 113 -14.48 2.36 6.67
N LEU A 114 -15.55 2.32 7.46
CA LEU A 114 -16.12 1.05 7.96
C LEU A 114 -16.57 0.12 6.82
N ASN A 115 -17.07 0.69 5.72
CA ASN A 115 -17.59 -0.06 4.58
C ASN A 115 -16.59 -0.13 3.41
N PHE A 116 -15.31 0.12 3.64
CA PHE A 116 -14.29 0.16 2.58
C PHE A 116 -14.26 -1.14 1.77
N GLN A 117 -14.34 -2.30 2.45
CA GLN A 117 -14.36 -3.61 1.80
C GLN A 117 -15.52 -3.74 0.80
N GLN A 118 -16.73 -3.33 1.19
CA GLN A 118 -17.92 -3.43 0.35
C GLN A 118 -17.90 -2.41 -0.79
N ALA A 119 -17.39 -1.20 -0.52
CA ALA A 119 -17.34 -0.10 -1.50
C ALA A 119 -16.26 -0.32 -2.58
N TYR A 120 -15.12 -0.92 -2.23
CA TYR A 120 -13.95 -1.01 -3.10
C TYR A 120 -13.49 -2.44 -3.43
N ASN A 121 -13.23 -3.26 -2.42
CA ASN A 121 -12.49 -4.52 -2.59
C ASN A 121 -13.36 -5.72 -2.99
N ALA A 122 -14.65 -5.72 -2.62
CA ALA A 122 -15.55 -6.82 -2.89
C ALA A 122 -15.68 -7.08 -4.41
N ALA A 123 -15.85 -8.34 -4.80
CA ALA A 123 -15.94 -8.73 -6.22
C ALA A 123 -17.14 -8.10 -6.97
N ASN A 124 -18.14 -7.63 -6.24
CA ASN A 124 -19.32 -6.93 -6.73
C ASN A 124 -19.36 -5.45 -6.28
N SER A 125 -18.22 -4.86 -5.93
CA SER A 125 -18.17 -3.49 -5.44
C SER A 125 -18.61 -2.47 -6.50
N PRO A 126 -19.23 -1.34 -6.09
CA PRO A 126 -19.55 -0.27 -7.01
C PRO A 126 -18.29 0.34 -7.65
N TRP A 127 -17.15 0.34 -6.94
CA TRP A 127 -15.85 0.74 -7.51
C TRP A 127 -15.45 -0.11 -8.72
N LEU A 128 -15.52 -1.44 -8.62
CA LEU A 128 -15.16 -2.31 -9.74
C LEU A 128 -16.10 -2.12 -10.93
N THR A 129 -17.38 -1.87 -10.66
CA THR A 129 -18.37 -1.53 -11.69
C THR A 129 -17.98 -0.22 -12.39
N LEU A 130 -17.68 0.83 -11.63
CA LEU A 130 -17.24 2.13 -12.16
C LEU A 130 -16.02 1.96 -13.07
N VAL A 131 -14.96 1.31 -12.60
CA VAL A 131 -13.72 1.15 -13.37
C VAL A 131 -13.97 0.35 -14.66
N ARG A 132 -14.76 -0.72 -14.60
CA ARG A 132 -15.08 -1.53 -15.79
C ARG A 132 -15.85 -0.73 -16.83
N ASN A 133 -16.87 0.02 -16.41
CA ASN A 133 -17.63 0.86 -17.32
C ASN A 133 -16.74 1.95 -17.94
N ALA A 134 -15.91 2.59 -17.13
CA ALA A 134 -15.03 3.65 -17.59
C ALA A 134 -13.95 3.19 -18.57
N VAL A 135 -13.37 2.01 -18.35
CA VAL A 135 -12.21 1.51 -19.13
C VAL A 135 -12.64 0.66 -20.33
N PHE A 136 -13.68 -0.16 -20.18
CA PHE A 136 -14.09 -1.14 -21.19
C PHE A 136 -15.48 -0.87 -21.79
N GLY A 137 -16.23 0.10 -21.26
CA GLY A 137 -17.60 0.40 -21.66
C GLY A 137 -17.80 1.88 -21.99
N ASP A 138 -18.93 2.42 -21.51
CA ASP A 138 -19.27 3.84 -21.68
C ASP A 138 -18.64 4.69 -20.56
N GLY A 139 -17.58 5.43 -20.91
CA GLY A 139 -16.85 6.32 -20.00
C GLY A 139 -17.66 7.51 -19.46
N THR A 140 -18.88 7.76 -19.95
CA THR A 140 -19.71 8.86 -19.46
C THR A 140 -20.44 8.54 -18.15
N SER A 141 -20.46 7.26 -17.72
CA SER A 141 -21.16 6.83 -16.51
C SER A 141 -20.44 7.14 -15.21
N VAL A 142 -19.18 7.61 -15.23
CA VAL A 142 -18.32 7.77 -14.04
C VAL A 142 -19.03 8.50 -12.89
N LYS A 143 -19.70 9.62 -13.17
CA LYS A 143 -20.40 10.38 -12.14
C LYS A 143 -21.53 9.57 -11.49
N LYS A 144 -22.34 8.89 -12.31
CA LYS A 144 -23.45 8.06 -11.86
C LYS A 144 -22.96 6.84 -11.08
N ASP A 145 -21.93 6.16 -11.57
CA ASP A 145 -21.40 4.97 -10.91
C ASP A 145 -20.75 5.32 -9.56
N ASN A 146 -20.17 6.53 -9.44
CA ASN A 146 -19.62 7.03 -8.20
C ASN A 146 -20.68 7.23 -7.10
N GLU A 147 -21.93 7.55 -7.47
CA GLU A 147 -23.04 7.63 -6.50
C GLU A 147 -23.27 6.27 -5.82
N GLY A 148 -23.03 5.16 -6.52
CA GLY A 148 -23.09 3.82 -5.94
C GLY A 148 -22.02 3.59 -4.87
N ILE A 149 -20.81 4.14 -5.07
CA ILE A 149 -19.73 4.10 -4.06
C ILE A 149 -20.17 4.93 -2.84
N THR A 150 -20.64 6.16 -3.05
CA THR A 150 -21.12 7.04 -1.98
C THR A 150 -22.24 6.38 -1.17
N ALA A 151 -23.20 5.72 -1.83
CA ALA A 151 -24.31 5.04 -1.16
C ALA A 151 -23.85 3.88 -0.26
N VAL A 152 -22.82 3.12 -0.66
CA VAL A 152 -22.25 2.06 0.19
C VAL A 152 -21.46 2.63 1.36
N LEU A 153 -20.70 3.71 1.12
CA LEU A 153 -19.92 4.35 2.18
C LEU A 153 -20.78 5.00 3.27
N ALA A 154 -22.03 5.35 2.96
CA ALA A 154 -22.96 6.00 3.89
C ALA A 154 -23.79 5.04 4.77
N GLN A 155 -23.63 3.72 4.61
CA GLN A 155 -24.31 2.70 5.42
C GLN A 155 -23.74 2.62 6.85
#